data_AF-A0A522PPA1-F1
#
_entry.id   AF-A0A522PPA1-F1
#
_cell.length_a   1.000
_cell.length_b   1.000
_cell.length_c   1.000
_cell.angle_alpha   90.00
_cell.angle_beta   90.00
_cell.angle_gamma   90.00
#
_symmetry.space_group_name_H-M   'P 1'
#
loop_
_entity.id
_entity.type
_entity.pdbx_description
1 polymer ?
#
loop_
_entity_poly.entity_id
_entity_poly.type
_entity_poly.pdbx_seq_one_letter_code
_entity_poly.pdbx_strand_id
1 'polypeptide(L)'
;MAYQEEKPRYYYRFSPGKRLLHGILFSTFLGLALTGLTLRFSYAAWASAFAHAVGGLSTILFFHKAFGILLTAAFLVHVGNALRLIFIDRQLGILWGPESLVPQPRDFVDLAAHVRWFLGLGPKPKFDRYVYWEKFDYWAVFWGMAVIGISGYSMWFAPTVAKFVPGSWFNIALLLHGDEALLAVWFIFTIHFFNTHLRPGSFPMDKVIFTGRQTEKELAEKHPAEYERLMMRGELEDIRAEEPQKWFVTFGMVVGFAAIATGFVLLLLTLFSFRQ
;
A
#
# COMPACT_ATOMS: atom_id res chain seq x y z
N MET A 1 41.60 -11.76 20.12
CA MET A 1 41.20 -11.37 18.75
C MET A 1 39.98 -10.49 18.88
N ALA A 2 40.11 -9.20 18.59
CA ALA A 2 38.96 -8.30 18.58
C ALA A 2 38.07 -8.70 17.40
N TYR A 3 36.83 -9.11 17.69
CA TYR A 3 35.80 -9.29 16.68
C TYR A 3 35.55 -7.89 16.09
N GLN A 4 36.15 -7.59 14.94
CA GLN A 4 35.72 -6.42 14.17
C GLN A 4 34.29 -6.74 13.75
N GLU A 5 33.31 -6.14 14.43
CA GLU A 5 31.95 -6.11 13.92
C GLU A 5 32.02 -5.47 12.53
N GLU A 6 31.93 -6.30 11.48
CA GLU A 6 31.79 -5.79 10.13
C GLU A 6 30.59 -4.84 10.12
N LYS A 7 30.81 -3.62 9.65
CA LYS A 7 29.72 -2.66 9.49
C LYS A 7 28.60 -3.31 8.68
N PRO A 8 27.35 -3.24 9.14
CA PRO A 8 26.24 -3.88 8.43
C PRO A 8 26.18 -3.38 6.99
N ARG A 9 26.13 -4.31 6.05
CA ARG A 9 25.96 -4.00 4.62
C ARG A 9 24.51 -3.65 4.34
N TYR A 10 24.29 -2.70 3.45
CA TYR A 10 22.97 -2.25 3.04
C TYR A 10 22.79 -2.42 1.54
N TYR A 11 21.56 -2.70 1.12
CA TYR A 11 21.18 -2.88 -0.28
C TYR A 11 19.91 -2.09 -0.62
N TYR A 12 19.83 -1.61 -1.85
CA TYR A 12 18.64 -0.93 -2.38
C TYR A 12 17.53 -1.94 -2.68
N ARG A 13 16.36 -1.75 -2.05
CA ARG A 13 15.13 -2.49 -2.35
C ARG A 13 14.19 -1.68 -3.24
N PHE A 14 14.03 -0.39 -2.96
CA PHE A 14 13.14 0.51 -3.71
C PHE A 14 13.84 1.78 -4.18
N SER A 15 13.63 2.12 -5.46
CA SER A 15 14.12 3.37 -6.04
C SER A 15 13.41 4.59 -5.43
N PRO A 16 14.03 5.79 -5.46
CA PRO A 16 13.39 7.02 -4.98
C PRO A 16 12.02 7.28 -5.62
N GLY A 17 11.86 7.01 -6.92
CA GLY A 17 10.58 7.20 -7.63
C GLY A 17 9.45 6.33 -7.09
N LYS A 18 9.72 5.04 -6.82
CA LYS A 18 8.73 4.13 -6.21
C LYS A 18 8.30 4.60 -4.81
N ARG A 19 9.26 5.10 -4.03
CA ARG A 19 9.01 5.63 -2.68
C ARG A 19 8.20 6.92 -2.70
N LEU A 20 8.52 7.85 -3.60
CA LEU A 20 7.77 9.08 -3.78
C LEU A 20 6.32 8.78 -4.17
N LEU A 21 6.13 7.88 -5.14
CA LEU A 21 4.80 7.47 -5.58
C LEU A 21 4.00 6.85 -4.43
N HIS A 22 4.60 5.97 -3.63
CA HIS A 22 3.98 5.44 -2.43
C HIS A 22 3.66 6.55 -1.42
N GLY A 23 4.55 7.53 -1.26
CA GLY A 23 4.36 8.72 -0.42
C GLY A 23 3.09 9.48 -0.76
N ILE A 24 2.89 9.76 -2.05
CA ILE A 24 1.69 10.41 -2.58
C ILE A 24 0.47 9.52 -2.37
N LEU A 25 0.59 8.21 -2.67
CA LEU A 25 -0.49 7.24 -2.53
C LEU A 25 -1.01 7.18 -1.10
N PHE A 26 -0.16 6.92 -0.10
CA PHE A 26 -0.66 6.78 1.27
C PHE A 26 -1.21 8.10 1.82
N SER A 27 -0.60 9.24 1.46
CA SER A 27 -1.03 10.55 1.96
C SER A 27 -2.40 10.94 1.40
N THR A 28 -2.60 10.74 0.10
CA THR A 28 -3.90 10.98 -0.56
C THR A 28 -4.94 9.96 -0.12
N PHE A 29 -4.56 8.70 0.10
CA PHE A 29 -5.46 7.67 0.64
C PHE A 29 -5.95 8.03 2.05
N LEU A 30 -5.07 8.47 2.96
CA LEU A 30 -5.49 8.93 4.29
C LEU A 30 -6.43 10.14 4.23
N GLY A 31 -6.16 11.09 3.32
CA GLY A 31 -7.03 12.23 3.06
C GLY A 31 -8.41 11.82 2.53
N LEU A 32 -8.46 10.87 1.59
CA LEU A 32 -9.69 10.29 1.06
C LEU A 32 -10.46 9.49 2.12
N ALA A 33 -9.77 8.71 2.95
CA ALA A 33 -10.37 7.98 4.05
C ALA A 33 -11.02 8.95 5.05
N LEU A 34 -10.28 9.96 5.51
CA LEU A 34 -10.82 10.96 6.44
C LEU A 34 -12.04 11.68 5.86
N THR A 35 -11.91 12.26 4.67
CA THR A 35 -13.01 13.02 4.03
C THR A 35 -14.19 12.11 3.64
N GLY A 36 -13.92 10.91 3.12
CA GLY A 36 -14.94 9.95 2.71
C GLY A 36 -15.73 9.38 3.89
N LEU A 37 -15.05 9.05 5.00
CA LEU A 37 -15.72 8.62 6.23
C LEU A 37 -16.56 9.76 6.84
N THR A 38 -16.08 11.00 6.80
CA THR A 38 -16.88 12.15 7.23
C THR A 38 -18.14 12.33 6.38
N LEU A 39 -18.06 12.15 5.05
CA LEU A 39 -19.23 12.21 4.16
C LEU A 39 -20.19 11.05 4.41
N ARG A 40 -19.68 9.82 4.54
CA ARG A 40 -20.49 8.60 4.74
C ARG A 40 -21.20 8.61 6.09
N PHE A 41 -20.51 9.01 7.15
CA PHE A 41 -21.02 9.02 8.51
C PHE A 41 -21.40 10.44 8.95
N SER A 42 -21.93 11.26 8.05
CA SER A 42 -22.27 12.67 8.35
C SER A 42 -23.27 12.85 9.50
N TYR A 43 -24.01 11.79 9.83
CA TYR A 43 -24.92 11.73 10.98
C TYR A 43 -24.19 11.55 12.33
N ALA A 44 -22.96 11.01 12.33
CA ALA A 44 -22.19 10.78 13.55
C ALA A 44 -21.62 12.09 14.11
N ALA A 45 -21.66 12.24 15.43
CA ALA A 45 -21.24 13.49 16.10
C ALA A 45 -19.80 13.91 15.77
N TRP A 46 -18.86 12.95 15.71
CA TRP A 46 -17.46 13.24 15.39
C TRP A 46 -17.29 13.77 13.96
N ALA A 47 -18.03 13.21 13.00
CA ALA A 47 -17.95 13.57 11.59
C ALA A 47 -18.56 14.95 11.36
N SER A 48 -19.72 15.21 11.97
CA SER A 48 -20.35 16.53 11.96
C SER A 48 -19.44 17.58 12.60
N ALA A 49 -18.92 17.32 13.80
CA ALA A 49 -18.00 18.25 14.49
C ALA A 49 -16.73 18.54 13.66
N PHE A 50 -16.13 17.51 13.06
CA PHE A 50 -14.97 17.68 12.18
C PHE A 50 -15.33 18.50 10.94
N ALA A 51 -16.45 18.20 10.27
CA ALA A 51 -16.92 18.96 9.12
C ALA A 51 -17.10 20.44 9.48
N HIS A 52 -17.77 20.75 10.60
CA HIS A 52 -17.94 22.13 11.07
C HIS A 52 -16.60 22.83 11.37
N ALA A 53 -15.65 22.14 11.98
CA ALA A 53 -14.34 22.69 12.31
C ALA A 53 -13.52 23.10 11.07
N VAL A 54 -13.75 22.46 9.92
CA VAL A 54 -13.04 22.74 8.66
C VAL A 54 -13.87 23.54 7.64
N GLY A 55 -14.99 24.14 8.05
CA GLY A 55 -15.81 25.01 7.19
C GLY A 55 -16.99 24.32 6.49
N GLY A 56 -17.36 23.12 6.92
CA GLY A 56 -18.56 22.39 6.52
C GLY A 56 -18.32 21.27 5.50
N LEU A 57 -19.42 20.60 5.12
CA LEU A 57 -19.38 19.48 4.18
C LEU A 57 -18.93 19.88 2.76
N SER A 58 -19.11 21.14 2.38
CA SER A 58 -18.59 21.68 1.12
C SER A 58 -17.06 21.63 1.07
N THR A 59 -16.40 22.02 2.16
CA THR A 59 -14.94 21.93 2.29
C THR A 59 -14.48 20.47 2.27
N ILE A 60 -15.17 19.59 3.01
CA ILE A 60 -14.88 18.14 3.00
C ILE A 60 -14.96 17.58 1.57
N LEU A 61 -16.04 17.90 0.83
CA LEU A 61 -16.24 17.44 -0.53
C LEU A 61 -15.17 17.98 -1.49
N PHE A 62 -14.75 19.24 -1.32
CA PHE A 62 -13.66 19.84 -2.09
C PHE A 62 -12.36 19.05 -1.90
N PHE A 63 -11.95 18.81 -0.65
CA PHE A 63 -10.73 18.06 -0.36
C PHE A 63 -10.83 16.60 -0.81
N HIS A 64 -11.99 15.97 -0.65
CA HIS A 64 -12.23 14.61 -1.14
C HIS A 64 -11.96 14.50 -2.65
N LYS A 65 -12.53 15.43 -3.43
CA LYS A 65 -12.31 15.52 -4.87
C LYS A 65 -10.86 15.82 -5.24
N ALA A 66 -10.21 16.74 -4.52
CA ALA A 66 -8.81 17.09 -4.75
C ALA A 66 -7.87 15.89 -4.50
N PHE A 67 -8.03 15.18 -3.37
CA PHE A 67 -7.27 13.96 -3.11
C PHE A 67 -7.59 12.86 -4.12
N GLY A 68 -8.85 12.76 -4.58
CA GLY A 68 -9.25 11.83 -5.64
C GLY A 68 -8.50 12.06 -6.95
N ILE A 69 -8.37 13.32 -7.38
CA ILE A 69 -7.57 13.70 -8.56
C ILE A 69 -6.09 13.34 -8.34
N LEU A 70 -5.52 13.71 -7.20
CA LEU A 70 -4.10 13.45 -6.92
C LEU A 70 -3.78 11.95 -6.89
N LEU A 71 -4.63 11.15 -6.25
CA LEU A 71 -4.48 9.69 -6.21
C LEU A 71 -4.66 9.08 -7.61
N THR A 72 -5.60 9.60 -8.40
CA THR A 72 -5.78 9.16 -9.80
C THR A 72 -4.55 9.49 -10.64
N ALA A 73 -3.94 10.67 -10.48
CA ALA A 73 -2.71 11.03 -11.17
C ALA A 73 -1.56 10.10 -10.80
N ALA A 74 -1.39 9.80 -9.50
CA ALA A 74 -0.41 8.83 -9.03
C ALA A 74 -0.64 7.44 -9.65
N PHE A 75 -1.88 6.97 -9.68
CA PHE A 75 -2.26 5.72 -10.32
C PHE A 75 -1.88 5.67 -11.80
N LEU A 76 -2.21 6.71 -12.56
CA LEU A 76 -1.90 6.79 -13.99
C LEU A 76 -0.40 6.85 -14.25
N VAL A 77 0.38 7.54 -13.40
CA VAL A 77 1.85 7.51 -13.46
C VAL A 77 2.37 6.10 -13.22
N HIS A 78 1.83 5.39 -12.24
CA HIS A 78 2.21 4.00 -11.96
C HIS A 78 1.92 3.07 -13.13
N VAL A 79 0.70 3.13 -13.68
CA VAL A 79 0.28 2.35 -14.84
C VAL A 79 1.13 2.70 -16.06
N GLY A 80 1.37 3.99 -16.33
CA GLY A 80 2.23 4.44 -17.42
C GLY A 80 3.65 3.90 -17.31
N ASN A 81 4.23 3.88 -16.10
CA ASN A 81 5.54 3.27 -15.85
C ASN A 81 5.53 1.76 -16.10
N ALA A 82 4.50 1.05 -15.65
CA ALA A 82 4.36 -0.38 -15.92
C ALA A 82 4.22 -0.67 -17.43
N LEU A 83 3.39 0.10 -18.15
CA LEU A 83 3.23 -0.02 -19.59
C LEU A 83 4.53 0.28 -20.34
N ARG A 84 5.28 1.31 -19.94
CA ARG A 84 6.60 1.60 -20.49
C ARG A 84 7.55 0.41 -20.31
N LEU A 85 7.63 -0.15 -19.11
CA LEU A 85 8.51 -1.28 -18.84
C LEU A 85 8.14 -2.51 -19.70
N ILE A 86 6.84 -2.73 -19.96
CA ILE A 86 6.35 -3.86 -20.77
C ILE A 86 6.60 -3.63 -22.26
N PHE A 87 6.17 -2.49 -22.79
CA PHE A 87 6.07 -2.27 -24.23
C PHE A 87 7.30 -1.57 -24.84
N ILE A 88 8.00 -0.74 -24.07
CA ILE A 88 9.18 0.01 -24.52
C ILE A 88 10.45 -0.72 -24.08
N ASP A 89 10.62 -0.90 -22.77
CA ASP A 89 11.86 -1.48 -22.21
C ASP A 89 11.89 -3.02 -22.29
N ARG A 90 10.77 -3.63 -22.70
CA ARG A 90 10.57 -5.09 -22.88
C ARG A 90 10.96 -5.95 -21.67
N GLN A 91 10.79 -5.40 -20.47
CA GLN A 91 11.05 -6.08 -19.20
C GLN A 91 9.87 -6.95 -18.79
N LEU A 92 9.63 -8.03 -19.53
CA LEU A 92 8.51 -8.95 -19.27
C LEU A 92 8.59 -9.67 -17.91
N GLY A 93 9.75 -9.62 -17.24
CA GLY A 93 9.94 -10.13 -15.88
C GLY A 93 9.02 -9.49 -14.82
N ILE A 94 8.47 -8.30 -15.09
CA ILE A 94 7.49 -7.66 -14.19
C ILE A 94 6.10 -8.31 -14.27
N LEU A 95 5.84 -9.09 -15.33
CA LEU A 95 4.59 -9.83 -15.53
C LEU A 95 4.72 -11.26 -15.01
N TRP A 96 5.89 -11.88 -15.17
CA TRP A 96 6.12 -13.26 -14.74
C TRP A 96 7.53 -13.46 -14.19
N GLY A 97 7.64 -14.25 -13.12
CA GLY A 97 8.91 -14.56 -12.45
C GLY A 97 9.12 -13.80 -11.14
N PRO A 98 10.37 -13.78 -10.63
CA PRO A 98 10.69 -13.24 -9.29
C PRO A 98 10.44 -11.74 -9.12
N GLU A 99 10.56 -10.97 -10.21
CA GLU A 99 10.38 -9.51 -10.21
C GLU A 99 8.91 -9.08 -10.35
N SER A 100 7.99 -10.04 -10.52
CA SER A 100 6.60 -9.77 -10.82
C SER A 100 5.75 -9.62 -9.56
N LEU A 101 4.90 -8.58 -9.57
CA LEU A 101 3.82 -8.39 -8.60
C LEU A 101 2.52 -9.09 -9.02
N VAL A 102 2.49 -9.73 -10.19
CA VAL A 102 1.35 -10.54 -10.65
C VAL A 102 1.35 -11.87 -9.88
N PRO A 103 0.20 -12.27 -9.27
CA PRO A 103 0.04 -13.57 -8.66
C PRO A 103 0.33 -14.70 -9.65
N GLN A 104 1.09 -15.68 -9.19
CA GLN A 104 1.57 -16.83 -9.93
C GLN A 104 1.21 -18.12 -9.17
N PRO A 105 1.16 -19.29 -9.85
CA PRO A 105 0.88 -20.57 -9.20
C PRO A 105 1.78 -20.86 -7.99
N ARG A 106 3.04 -20.41 -8.03
CA ARG A 106 3.98 -20.52 -6.91
C ARG A 106 3.48 -19.83 -5.64
N ASP A 107 2.74 -18.73 -5.75
CA ASP A 107 2.22 -18.01 -4.58
C ASP A 107 1.25 -18.87 -3.75
N PHE A 108 0.51 -19.78 -4.40
CA PHE A 108 -0.33 -20.76 -3.70
C PHE A 108 0.49 -21.86 -3.01
N VAL A 109 1.59 -22.28 -3.63
CA VAL A 109 2.54 -23.22 -3.03
C VAL A 109 3.20 -22.59 -1.80
N ASP A 110 3.62 -21.33 -1.92
CA ASP A 110 4.22 -20.56 -0.84
C ASP A 110 3.22 -20.33 0.31
N LEU A 111 1.96 -20.02 0.01
CA LEU A 111 0.89 -19.93 1.01
C LEU A 111 0.68 -21.27 1.73
N ALA A 112 0.56 -22.37 1.00
CA ALA A 112 0.36 -23.70 1.58
C ALA A 112 1.56 -24.12 2.45
N ALA A 113 2.79 -23.87 2.00
CA ALA A 113 4.00 -24.11 2.77
C ALA A 113 4.06 -23.23 4.03
N HIS A 114 3.63 -21.97 3.93
CA HIS A 114 3.57 -21.06 5.07
C HIS A 114 2.57 -21.51 6.13
N VAL A 115 1.38 -21.96 5.72
CA VAL A 115 0.38 -22.56 6.64
C VAL A 115 0.93 -23.81 7.29
N ARG A 116 1.56 -24.72 6.53
CA ARG A 116 2.18 -25.93 7.09
C ARG A 116 3.26 -25.60 8.12
N TRP A 117 4.10 -24.59 7.85
CA TRP A 117 5.11 -24.15 8.79
C TRP A 117 4.50 -23.61 10.09
N PHE A 118 3.43 -22.81 10.02
CA PHE A 118 2.71 -22.35 11.22
C PHE A 118 2.13 -23.50 12.04
N LEU A 119 1.71 -24.59 11.40
CA LEU A 119 1.23 -25.79 12.07
C LEU A 119 2.36 -26.74 12.53
N GLY A 120 3.63 -26.37 12.32
CA GLY A 120 4.80 -27.20 12.65
C GLY A 120 5.00 -28.41 11.71
N LEU A 121 4.31 -28.43 10.56
CA LEU A 121 4.27 -29.55 9.60
C LEU A 121 5.26 -29.39 8.44
N GLY A 122 6.21 -28.47 8.56
CA GLY A 122 7.22 -28.20 7.54
C GLY A 122 8.19 -27.08 7.92
N PRO A 123 9.28 -26.91 7.16
CA PRO A 123 10.23 -25.82 7.36
C PRO A 123 9.63 -24.47 6.97
N LYS A 124 10.22 -23.38 7.46
CA LYS A 124 9.87 -22.01 7.05
C LYS A 124 10.05 -21.87 5.53
N PRO A 125 9.05 -21.39 4.78
CA PRO A 125 9.16 -21.21 3.33
C PRO A 125 10.25 -20.18 2.97
N LYS A 126 10.94 -20.44 1.86
CA LYS A 126 11.92 -19.51 1.29
C LYS A 126 11.24 -18.56 0.30
N PHE A 127 10.86 -17.40 0.81
CA PHE A 127 10.23 -16.37 -0.01
C PHE A 127 11.22 -15.69 -0.95
N ASP A 128 10.69 -15.26 -2.08
CA ASP A 128 11.41 -14.48 -3.11
C ASP A 128 11.23 -12.97 -2.86
N ARG A 129 11.62 -12.16 -3.84
CA ARG A 129 11.59 -10.69 -3.78
C ARG A 129 10.24 -10.12 -3.30
N TYR A 130 9.15 -10.64 -3.84
CA TYR A 130 7.79 -10.33 -3.42
C TYR A 130 7.08 -11.55 -2.86
N VAL A 131 6.53 -11.41 -1.67
CA VAL A 131 5.77 -12.47 -1.01
C VAL A 131 4.31 -12.47 -1.45
N TYR A 132 3.62 -13.62 -1.35
CA TYR A 132 2.24 -13.76 -1.82
C TYR A 132 1.28 -12.70 -1.23
N TRP A 133 1.47 -12.33 0.04
CA TRP A 133 0.66 -11.29 0.68
C TRP A 133 1.02 -9.89 0.19
N GLU A 134 2.27 -9.60 -0.19
CA GLU A 134 2.64 -8.29 -0.76
C GLU A 134 2.01 -8.13 -2.14
N LYS A 135 1.93 -9.22 -2.92
CA LYS A 135 1.21 -9.24 -4.20
C LYS A 135 -0.28 -9.07 -3.99
N PHE A 136 -0.85 -9.74 -2.98
CA PHE A 136 -2.25 -9.58 -2.62
C PHE A 136 -2.56 -8.12 -2.21
N ASP A 137 -1.75 -7.53 -1.32
CA ASP A 137 -1.87 -6.13 -0.92
C ASP A 137 -1.83 -5.19 -2.15
N TYR A 138 -0.88 -5.41 -3.07
CA TYR A 138 -0.76 -4.63 -4.30
C TYR A 138 -2.02 -4.70 -5.17
N TRP A 139 -2.56 -5.90 -5.41
CA TRP A 139 -3.74 -6.08 -6.26
C TRP A 139 -5.05 -5.68 -5.59
N ALA A 140 -5.17 -5.86 -4.27
CA ALA A 140 -6.32 -5.39 -3.50
C ALA A 140 -6.47 -3.87 -3.64
N VAL A 141 -5.36 -3.13 -3.49
CA VAL A 141 -5.36 -1.68 -3.70
C VAL A 141 -5.63 -1.33 -5.17
N PHE A 142 -4.97 -2.02 -6.12
CA PHE A 142 -5.14 -1.74 -7.54
C PHE A 142 -6.60 -1.91 -8.00
N TRP A 143 -7.27 -2.97 -7.52
CA TRP A 143 -8.70 -3.22 -7.74
C TRP A 143 -9.56 -2.13 -7.12
N GLY A 144 -9.35 -1.83 -5.84
CA GLY A 144 -10.12 -0.82 -5.12
C GLY A 144 -10.02 0.55 -5.80
N MET A 145 -8.83 0.94 -6.28
CA MET A 145 -8.63 2.19 -7.01
C MET A 145 -9.47 2.27 -8.29
N ALA A 146 -9.59 1.17 -9.03
CA ALA A 146 -10.42 1.13 -10.24
C ALA A 146 -11.91 1.26 -9.89
N VAL A 147 -12.42 0.45 -8.96
CA VAL A 147 -13.85 0.42 -8.61
C VAL A 147 -14.29 1.73 -7.94
N ILE A 148 -13.56 2.19 -6.92
CA ILE A 148 -13.84 3.45 -6.21
C ILE A 148 -13.66 4.64 -7.14
N GLY A 149 -12.60 4.65 -7.97
CA GLY A 149 -12.34 5.72 -8.94
C GLY A 149 -13.45 5.86 -9.97
N ILE A 150 -13.80 4.77 -10.66
CA ILE A 150 -14.84 4.77 -11.72
C ILE A 150 -16.19 5.18 -11.14
N SER A 151 -16.58 4.62 -10.00
CA SER A 151 -17.85 4.98 -9.34
C SER A 151 -17.86 6.42 -8.84
N GLY A 152 -16.76 6.92 -8.28
CA GLY A 152 -16.61 8.29 -7.80
C GLY A 152 -16.70 9.33 -8.93
N TYR A 153 -15.96 9.11 -10.02
CA TYR A 153 -16.05 9.97 -11.20
C TYR A 153 -17.41 9.88 -11.89
N SER A 154 -18.05 8.71 -11.87
CA SER A 154 -19.42 8.57 -12.37
C SER A 154 -20.38 9.50 -11.64
N MET A 155 -20.33 9.51 -10.31
CA MET A 155 -21.17 10.39 -9.49
C MET A 155 -20.79 11.87 -9.62
N TRP A 156 -19.50 12.19 -9.70
CA TRP A 156 -19.05 13.58 -9.83
C TRP A 156 -19.47 14.19 -11.18
N PHE A 157 -19.34 13.44 -12.28
CA PHE A 157 -19.73 13.88 -13.62
C PHE A 157 -21.12 13.36 -14.04
N ALA A 158 -22.03 13.17 -13.07
CA ALA A 158 -23.34 12.54 -13.29
C ALA A 158 -24.14 13.12 -14.48
N PRO A 159 -24.23 14.45 -14.72
CA PRO A 159 -24.96 14.99 -15.86
C PRO A 159 -24.42 14.52 -17.23
N THR A 160 -23.12 14.26 -17.33
CA THR A 160 -22.49 13.74 -18.54
C THR A 160 -22.67 12.24 -18.64
N VAL A 161 -22.45 11.52 -17.54
CA VAL A 161 -22.52 10.05 -17.49
C VAL A 161 -23.95 9.55 -17.72
N ALA A 162 -24.96 10.25 -17.22
CA ALA A 162 -26.38 9.92 -17.38
C ALA A 162 -26.86 9.88 -18.84
N LYS A 163 -26.07 10.42 -19.79
CA LYS A 163 -26.35 10.32 -21.23
C LYS A 163 -26.06 8.92 -21.79
N PHE A 164 -25.27 8.11 -21.07
CA PHE A 164 -24.77 6.82 -21.54
C PHE A 164 -25.27 5.63 -20.71
N VAL A 165 -25.77 5.87 -19.49
CA VAL A 165 -26.18 4.82 -18.54
C VAL A 165 -27.54 5.13 -17.93
N PRO A 166 -28.33 4.10 -17.52
CA PRO A 166 -29.60 4.33 -16.84
C PRO A 166 -29.38 4.99 -15.46
N GLY A 167 -30.39 5.73 -14.99
CA GLY A 167 -30.33 6.41 -13.68
C GLY A 167 -30.07 5.46 -12.49
N SER A 168 -30.46 4.19 -12.61
CA SER A 168 -30.16 3.15 -11.61
C SER A 168 -28.66 2.93 -11.39
N TRP A 169 -27.81 3.26 -12.39
CA TRP A 169 -26.36 3.20 -12.26
C TRP A 169 -25.85 4.06 -11.10
N PHE A 170 -26.44 5.22 -10.83
CA PHE A 170 -25.94 6.10 -9.77
C PHE A 170 -26.18 5.54 -8.36
N ASN A 171 -27.21 4.72 -8.18
CA ASN A 171 -27.43 3.98 -6.94
C ASN A 171 -26.37 2.89 -6.77
N ILE A 172 -26.06 2.17 -7.85
CA ILE A 172 -25.00 1.15 -7.88
C ILE A 172 -23.64 1.80 -7.63
N ALA A 173 -23.33 2.91 -8.29
CA ALA A 173 -22.10 3.66 -8.13
C ALA A 173 -21.94 4.17 -6.69
N LEU A 174 -23.02 4.66 -6.07
CA LEU A 174 -22.98 5.08 -4.66
C LEU A 174 -22.65 3.91 -3.73
N LEU A 175 -23.29 2.75 -3.94
CA LEU A 175 -23.03 1.53 -3.16
C LEU A 175 -21.58 1.06 -3.35
N LEU A 176 -21.14 0.91 -4.60
CA LEU A 176 -19.78 0.47 -4.94
C LEU A 176 -18.74 1.45 -4.38
N HIS A 177 -18.91 2.75 -4.57
CA HIS A 177 -17.98 3.74 -4.08
C HIS A 177 -17.88 3.69 -2.55
N GLY A 178 -19.04 3.67 -1.88
CA GLY A 178 -19.09 3.70 -0.42
C GLY A 178 -18.53 2.43 0.21
N ASP A 179 -19.00 1.26 -0.22
CA ASP A 179 -18.69 -0.02 0.44
C ASP A 179 -17.30 -0.53 0.08
N GLU A 180 -16.87 -0.36 -1.18
CA GLU A 180 -15.51 -0.70 -1.57
C GLU A 180 -14.50 0.25 -0.90
N ALA A 181 -14.82 1.55 -0.76
CA ALA A 181 -13.95 2.47 -0.02
C ALA A 181 -13.81 2.06 1.45
N LEU A 182 -14.89 1.60 2.08
CA LEU A 182 -14.84 1.10 3.45
C LEU A 182 -13.99 -0.17 3.54
N LEU A 183 -14.18 -1.12 2.62
CA LEU A 183 -13.38 -2.34 2.54
C LEU A 183 -11.90 -2.01 2.36
N ALA A 184 -11.56 -1.08 1.47
CA ALA A 184 -10.19 -0.62 1.25
C ALA A 184 -9.59 0.02 2.50
N VAL A 185 -10.34 0.90 3.19
CA VAL A 185 -9.92 1.52 4.46
C VAL A 185 -9.62 0.45 5.51
N TRP A 186 -10.52 -0.51 5.69
CA TRP A 186 -10.35 -1.57 6.67
C TRP A 186 -9.18 -2.47 6.32
N PHE A 187 -9.06 -2.87 5.06
CA PHE A 187 -7.96 -3.68 4.58
C PHE A 187 -6.60 -3.00 4.82
N ILE A 188 -6.47 -1.71 4.50
CA ILE A 188 -5.22 -0.98 4.69
C ILE A 188 -4.88 -0.83 6.17
N PHE A 189 -5.83 -0.41 7.00
CA PHE A 189 -5.57 -0.14 8.41
C PHE A 189 -5.39 -1.39 9.27
N THR A 190 -5.94 -2.53 8.83
CA THR A 190 -5.79 -3.80 9.55
C THR A 190 -4.72 -4.68 8.92
N ILE A 191 -4.94 -5.17 7.69
CA ILE A 191 -4.10 -6.18 7.06
C ILE A 191 -2.77 -5.59 6.60
N HIS A 192 -2.81 -4.51 5.82
CA HIS A 192 -1.59 -3.93 5.25
C HIS A 192 -0.65 -3.36 6.33
N PHE A 193 -1.18 -2.57 7.27
CA PHE A 193 -0.38 -2.06 8.39
C PHE A 193 0.13 -3.17 9.31
N PHE A 194 -0.65 -4.22 9.55
CA PHE A 194 -0.16 -5.38 10.30
C PHE A 194 1.00 -6.07 9.59
N ASN A 195 0.80 -6.40 8.31
CA ASN A 195 1.81 -7.04 7.48
C ASN A 195 3.09 -6.19 7.43
N THR A 196 2.98 -4.89 7.22
CA THR A 196 4.15 -4.05 6.99
C THR A 196 4.85 -3.64 8.29
N HIS A 197 4.12 -3.41 9.38
CA HIS A 197 4.69 -2.77 10.58
C HIS A 197 4.59 -3.59 11.86
N LEU A 198 3.61 -4.48 12.00
CA LEU A 198 3.35 -5.19 13.27
C LEU A 198 3.84 -6.63 13.29
N ARG A 199 4.25 -7.20 12.14
CA ARG A 199 4.87 -8.53 12.12
C ARG A 199 6.18 -8.55 12.91
N PRO A 200 6.51 -9.64 13.64
CA PRO A 200 7.72 -9.71 14.46
C PRO A 200 9.03 -9.33 13.75
N GLY A 201 9.17 -9.64 12.46
CA GLY A 201 10.35 -9.31 11.66
C GLY A 201 10.42 -7.87 11.12
N SER A 202 9.37 -7.08 11.34
CA SER A 202 9.29 -5.66 10.93
C SER A 202 8.92 -4.73 12.08
N PHE A 203 8.56 -5.28 13.25
CA PHE A 203 8.20 -4.48 14.42
C PHE A 203 9.41 -3.64 14.90
N PRO A 204 9.21 -2.37 15.27
CA PRO A 204 7.92 -1.66 15.35
C PRO A 204 7.45 -1.02 14.05
N MET A 205 8.30 -0.98 13.02
CA MET A 205 7.97 -0.44 11.71
C MET A 205 9.00 -0.87 10.64
N ASP A 206 8.54 -1.37 9.49
CA ASP A 206 9.41 -1.50 8.33
C ASP A 206 9.79 -0.12 7.75
N LYS A 207 11.10 0.13 7.64
CA LYS A 207 11.68 1.41 7.23
C LYS A 207 11.97 1.49 5.73
N VAL A 208 11.91 0.36 5.01
CA VAL A 208 12.37 0.25 3.62
C VAL A 208 11.57 1.16 2.70
N ILE A 209 10.26 1.33 2.91
CA ILE A 209 9.47 2.21 2.04
C ILE A 209 9.88 3.68 2.16
N PHE A 210 10.43 4.08 3.30
CA PHE A 210 10.95 5.43 3.52
C PHE A 210 12.37 5.56 3.01
N THR A 211 13.28 4.66 3.40
CA THR A 211 14.72 4.77 3.10
C THR A 211 15.11 4.23 1.73
N GLY A 212 14.35 3.26 1.23
CA GLY A 212 14.64 2.45 0.04
C GLY A 212 15.67 1.36 0.29
N ARG A 213 16.12 1.21 1.54
CA ARG A 213 17.33 0.46 1.91
C ARG A 213 16.99 -0.57 2.99
N GLN A 214 17.57 -1.76 2.85
CA GLN A 214 17.50 -2.84 3.82
C GLN A 214 18.91 -3.35 4.13
N THR A 215 19.11 -3.89 5.33
CA THR A 215 20.35 -4.57 5.69
C THR A 215 20.48 -5.91 4.97
N GLU A 216 21.71 -6.41 4.85
CA GLU A 216 21.98 -7.77 4.34
C GLU A 216 21.24 -8.85 5.13
N LYS A 217 21.23 -8.72 6.47
CA LYS A 217 20.49 -9.62 7.36
C LYS A 217 18.99 -9.61 7.04
N GLU A 218 18.39 -8.44 6.87
CA GLU A 218 16.96 -8.32 6.51
C GLU A 218 16.68 -8.95 5.13
N LEU A 219 17.54 -8.72 4.13
CA LEU A 219 17.40 -9.32 2.80
C LEU A 219 17.47 -10.85 2.87
N ALA A 220 18.45 -11.40 3.59
CA ALA A 220 18.62 -12.85 3.75
C ALA A 220 17.49 -13.51 4.56
N GLU A 221 16.95 -12.84 5.58
CA GLU A 221 15.89 -13.39 6.45
C GLU A 221 14.49 -13.26 5.87
N LYS A 222 14.19 -12.14 5.19
CA LYS A 222 12.87 -11.85 4.62
C LYS A 222 12.72 -12.37 3.19
N HIS A 223 13.79 -12.34 2.39
CA HIS A 223 13.79 -12.71 0.96
C HIS A 223 14.93 -13.68 0.63
N PRO A 224 15.01 -14.85 1.29
CA PRO A 224 16.13 -15.78 1.14
C PRO A 224 16.35 -16.24 -0.31
N ALA A 225 15.28 -16.45 -1.10
CA ALA A 225 15.43 -16.89 -2.48
C ALA A 225 15.93 -15.76 -3.41
N GLU A 226 15.64 -14.50 -3.08
CA GLU A 226 16.21 -13.34 -3.77
C GLU A 226 17.70 -13.20 -3.41
N TYR A 227 18.01 -13.28 -2.12
CA TYR A 227 19.38 -13.18 -1.63
C TYR A 227 20.31 -14.26 -2.23
N GLU A 228 19.88 -15.53 -2.18
CA GLU A 228 20.63 -16.65 -2.76
C GLU A 228 20.86 -16.43 -4.27
N ARG A 229 19.85 -15.98 -5.01
CA ARG A 229 19.95 -15.70 -6.44
C ARG A 229 20.95 -14.58 -6.75
N LEU A 230 20.87 -13.46 -6.03
CA LEU A 230 21.77 -12.32 -6.23
C LEU A 230 23.22 -12.69 -5.88
N MET A 231 23.41 -13.43 -4.80
CA MET A 231 24.73 -13.91 -4.37
C MET A 231 25.35 -14.85 -5.41
N MET A 232 24.59 -15.84 -5.90
CA MET A 232 25.08 -16.79 -6.91
C MET A 232 25.44 -16.11 -8.24
N ARG A 233 24.77 -15.02 -8.59
CA ARG A 233 25.04 -14.25 -9.81
C ARG A 233 26.11 -13.19 -9.66
N GLY A 234 26.57 -12.91 -8.43
CA GLY A 234 27.49 -11.80 -8.15
C GLY A 234 26.86 -10.42 -8.26
N GLU A 235 25.53 -10.32 -8.21
CA GLU A 235 24.75 -9.07 -8.43
C GLU A 235 24.49 -8.29 -7.12
N LEU A 236 24.97 -8.77 -5.97
CA LEU A 236 24.77 -8.08 -4.68
C LEU A 236 25.45 -6.70 -4.63
N GLU A 237 26.64 -6.58 -5.20
CA GLU A 237 27.39 -5.32 -5.22
C GLU A 237 26.72 -4.27 -6.12
N ASP A 238 26.00 -4.70 -7.17
CA ASP A 238 25.28 -3.81 -8.09
C ASP A 238 24.15 -3.03 -7.41
N ILE A 239 23.57 -3.61 -6.34
CA ILE A 239 22.50 -3.00 -5.56
C ILE A 239 22.99 -2.47 -4.21
N ARG A 240 24.29 -2.39 -4.00
CA ARG A 240 24.88 -1.90 -2.75
C ARG A 240 24.43 -0.48 -2.45
N ALA A 241 24.06 -0.26 -1.19
CA ALA A 241 23.63 1.03 -0.69
C ALA A 241 24.51 1.47 0.48
N GLU A 242 24.61 2.78 0.64
CA GLU A 242 25.12 3.36 1.89
C GLU A 242 24.06 3.26 2.99
N GLU A 243 24.53 3.22 4.24
CA GLU A 243 23.67 3.29 5.42
C GLU A 243 22.72 4.51 5.32
N PRO A 244 21.40 4.35 5.61
CA PRO A 244 20.48 5.47 5.65
C PRO A 244 20.90 6.49 6.71
N GLN A 245 20.87 7.78 6.34
CA GLN A 245 21.14 8.86 7.27
C GLN A 245 20.13 8.81 8.44
N LYS A 246 20.63 8.98 9.68
CA LYS A 246 19.83 8.80 10.90
C LYS A 246 18.56 9.66 10.92
N TRP A 247 18.67 10.93 10.54
CA TRP A 247 17.50 11.84 10.50
C TRP A 247 16.41 11.34 9.56
N PHE A 248 16.79 10.70 8.44
CA PHE A 248 15.85 10.21 7.45
C PHE A 248 15.10 8.97 7.96
N VAL A 249 15.79 8.11 8.71
CA VAL A 249 15.17 7.01 9.44
C VAL A 249 14.18 7.53 10.48
N THR A 250 14.58 8.50 11.29
CA THR A 250 13.70 9.12 12.30
C THR A 250 12.48 9.75 11.65
N PHE A 251 12.66 10.51 10.57
CA PHE A 251 11.56 11.09 9.80
C PHE A 251 10.57 10.02 9.32
N GLY A 252 11.08 8.94 8.71
CA GLY A 252 10.25 7.82 8.28
C GLY A 252 9.46 7.20 9.43
N MET A 253 10.08 7.02 10.60
CA MET A 253 9.40 6.51 11.79
C MET A 253 8.28 7.42 12.26
N VAL A 254 8.53 8.73 12.37
CA VAL A 254 7.51 9.70 12.80
C VAL A 254 6.32 9.70 11.84
N VAL A 255 6.59 9.77 10.54
CA VAL A 255 5.54 9.78 9.51
C VAL A 255 4.76 8.46 9.50
N GLY A 256 5.45 7.32 9.57
CA GLY A 256 4.81 6.01 9.59
C GLY A 256 3.96 5.79 10.83
N PHE A 257 4.44 6.12 12.03
CA PHE A 257 3.63 6.04 13.24
C PHE A 257 2.44 6.98 13.21
N ALA A 258 2.60 8.20 12.68
CA ALA A 258 1.48 9.13 12.50
C ALA A 258 0.42 8.53 11.57
N ALA A 259 0.82 7.99 10.41
CA ALA A 259 -0.08 7.34 9.46
C ALA A 259 -0.82 6.13 10.08
N ILE A 260 -0.10 5.29 10.82
CA ILE A 260 -0.66 4.14 11.54
C ILE A 260 -1.68 4.61 12.58
N ALA A 261 -1.32 5.58 13.43
CA ALA A 261 -2.20 6.12 14.46
C ALA A 261 -3.46 6.74 13.85
N THR A 262 -3.33 7.55 12.79
CA THR A 262 -4.46 8.10 12.05
C THR A 262 -5.36 7.00 11.50
N GLY A 263 -4.78 5.96 10.89
CA GLY A 263 -5.56 4.83 10.37
C GLY A 263 -6.35 4.11 11.47
N PHE A 264 -5.72 3.80 12.60
CA PHE A 264 -6.42 3.16 13.72
C PHE A 264 -7.51 4.06 14.34
N VAL A 265 -7.27 5.37 14.47
CA VAL A 265 -8.30 6.31 14.92
C VAL A 265 -9.49 6.30 13.97
N LEU A 266 -9.26 6.40 12.66
CA LEU A 266 -10.32 6.35 11.66
C LEU A 266 -11.08 5.01 11.70
N LEU A 267 -10.38 3.89 11.86
CA LEU A 267 -11.00 2.57 12.03
C LEU A 267 -11.93 2.54 13.24
N LEU A 268 -11.48 3.02 14.40
CA LEU A 268 -12.29 3.09 15.62
C LEU A 268 -13.52 4.00 15.47
N LEU A 269 -13.35 5.17 14.86
CA LEU A 269 -14.46 6.09 14.56
C LEU A 269 -15.50 5.43 13.64
N THR A 270 -15.03 4.65 12.67
CA THR A 270 -15.91 3.91 11.75
C THR A 270 -16.71 2.85 12.52
N LEU A 271 -16.06 2.05 13.37
CA LEU A 271 -16.73 1.04 14.20
C LEU A 271 -17.76 1.67 15.15
N PHE A 272 -17.46 2.83 15.72
CA PHE A 272 -18.39 3.57 16.56
C PHE A 272 -19.60 4.10 15.78
N SER A 273 -19.39 4.52 14.52
CA SER A 273 -20.45 5.05 13.66
C SER A 273 -21.45 3.99 13.21
N PHE A 274 -21.03 2.73 13.08
CA PHE A 274 -21.92 1.61 12.80
C PHE A 274 -22.87 1.22 13.94
N ARG A 275 -22.62 1.72 15.16
CA ARG A 275 -23.45 1.42 16.34
C ARG A 275 -24.52 2.47 16.63
N GLN A 276 -24.50 3.59 15.90
CA GLN A 276 -25.45 4.71 15.99
C GLN A 276 -26.52 4.53 14.93
#